data_AF-I2CAD7-F1
#
_entry.id   AF-I2CAD7-F1
#
_cell.length_a   1.000
_cell.length_b   1.000
_cell.length_c   1.000
_cell.angle_alpha   90.00
_cell.angle_beta   90.00
_cell.angle_gamma   90.00
#
_symmetry.space_group_name_H-M   'P 1'
#
loop_
_entity.id
_entity.type
_entity.pdbx_description
1 polymer ?
#
loop_
_entity_poly.entity_id
_entity_poly.type
_entity_poly.pdbx_seq_one_letter_code
_entity_poly.pdbx_strand_id
1 'polypeptide(L)' 'MSELFSVPYFIENFTQHIEMNPNEDRNHAMNSYYRSVVSTLVQDQLTKNSVVLKRIQHLDEAYNKVKRGETK' A
#
# COMPACT_ATOMS: atom_id res chain seq x y z
N MET A 1 -13.58 -9.51 -5.84
CA MET A 1 -13.56 -8.72 -4.59
C MET A 1 -12.29 -9.07 -3.84
N SER A 2 -11.28 -8.20 -3.90
CA SER A 2 -10.06 -8.29 -3.12
C SER A 2 -10.38 -8.03 -1.64
N GLU A 3 -9.87 -8.86 -0.73
CA GLU A 3 -10.06 -8.65 0.71
C GLU A 3 -9.42 -7.31 1.14
N LEU A 4 -10.11 -6.53 1.96
CA LEU A 4 -9.60 -5.24 2.42
C LEU A 4 -8.26 -5.41 3.17
N PHE A 5 -7.28 -4.56 2.85
CA PHE A 5 -5.94 -4.59 3.41
C PHE A 5 -5.16 -5.90 3.18
N SER A 6 -5.52 -6.66 2.14
CA SER A 6 -4.71 -7.76 1.61
C SER A 6 -3.62 -7.23 0.67
N VAL A 7 -2.62 -8.06 0.38
CA VAL A 7 -1.57 -7.77 -0.62
C VAL A 7 -2.17 -7.35 -1.97
N PRO A 8 -3.09 -8.11 -2.61
CA PRO A 8 -3.65 -7.71 -3.90
C PRO A 8 -4.44 -6.40 -3.84
N TYR A 9 -5.11 -6.12 -2.71
CA TYR A 9 -5.78 -4.83 -2.50
C TYR A 9 -4.78 -3.67 -2.55
N PHE A 10 -3.65 -3.79 -1.88
CA PHE A 10 -2.63 -2.73 -1.91
C PHE A 10 -1.95 -2.61 -3.27
N ILE A 11 -1.70 -3.72 -3.98
CA ILE A 11 -1.13 -3.69 -5.34
C ILE A 11 -2.03 -2.89 -6.30
N GLU A 12 -3.34 -3.15 -6.24
CA GLU A 12 -4.32 -2.45 -7.06
C GLU A 12 -4.33 -0.95 -6.76
N ASN A 13 -4.35 -0.57 -5.48
CA ASN A 13 -4.32 0.84 -5.07
C ASN A 13 -3.00 1.53 -5.44
N PHE A 14 -1.84 0.87 -5.28
CA PHE A 14 -0.56 1.43 -5.71
C PHE A 14 -0.58 1.73 -7.22
N THR A 15 -1.10 0.79 -8.02
CA THR A 15 -1.18 0.94 -9.47
C THR A 15 -2.09 2.11 -9.84
N GLN A 16 -3.28 2.20 -9.24
CA GLN A 16 -4.20 3.32 -9.44
C GLN A 16 -3.58 4.66 -9.01
N HIS A 17 -2.88 4.71 -7.88
CA HIS A 17 -2.25 5.94 -7.39
C HIS A 17 -1.13 6.41 -8.32
N ILE A 18 -0.34 5.50 -8.89
CA ILE A 18 0.67 5.82 -9.91
C ILE A 18 0.00 6.37 -11.17
N GLU A 19 -1.07 5.74 -11.65
CA GLU A 19 -1.80 6.17 -12.85
C GLU A 19 -2.45 7.55 -12.67
N MET A 20 -2.96 7.85 -11.47
CA MET A 20 -3.56 9.14 -11.14
C MET A 20 -2.55 10.28 -10.97
N ASN A 21 -1.26 9.97 -10.74
CA ASN A 21 -0.20 10.96 -10.55
C ASN A 21 0.88 10.85 -11.64
N PRO A 22 0.53 11.11 -12.92
CA PRO A 22 1.47 10.95 -14.05
C PRO A 22 2.66 11.93 -14.00
N ASN A 23 2.55 12.99 -13.18
CA ASN A 23 3.58 14.02 -13.04
C ASN A 23 4.62 13.69 -11.94
N GLU A 24 4.37 12.67 -11.11
CA GLU A 24 5.33 12.22 -10.10
C GLU A 24 6.14 11.02 -10.61
N ASP A 25 7.42 10.92 -10.19
CA ASP A 25 8.17 9.69 -10.43
C ASP A 25 7.45 8.51 -9.78
N ARG A 26 7.40 7.38 -10.47
CA ARG A 26 6.71 6.16 -9.99
C ARG A 26 7.12 5.79 -8.57
N ASN A 27 8.42 5.88 -8.24
CA ASN A 27 8.87 5.56 -6.88
C ASN A 27 8.41 6.60 -5.87
N HIS A 28 8.32 7.87 -6.28
CA HIS A 28 7.83 8.94 -5.41
C HIS A 28 6.35 8.78 -5.11
N ALA A 29 5.52 8.51 -6.13
CA ALA A 29 4.11 8.21 -5.98
C ALA A 29 3.87 6.98 -5.08
N MET A 30 4.67 5.92 -5.23
CA MET A 30 4.59 4.76 -4.34
C MET A 30 4.99 5.11 -2.90
N ASN A 31 6.07 5.86 -2.70
CA ASN A 31 6.53 6.24 -1.37
C ASN A 31 5.53 7.17 -0.65
N SER A 32 4.91 8.09 -1.38
CA SER A 32 3.90 9.01 -0.85
C SER A 32 2.66 8.24 -0.40
N TYR A 33 2.17 7.32 -1.24
CA TYR A 33 1.08 6.42 -0.87
C TYR A 33 1.42 5.53 0.34
N TYR A 34 2.60 4.89 0.33
CA TYR A 34 3.06 4.02 1.41
C TYR A 34 3.05 4.76 2.76
N ARG A 35 3.64 5.96 2.81
CA ARG A 35 3.69 6.78 4.02
C ARG A 35 2.30 7.20 4.50
N SER A 36 1.42 7.57 3.58
CA SER A 36 0.03 7.93 3.89
C SER A 36 -0.72 6.77 4.53
N VAL A 37 -0.67 5.59 3.92
CA VAL A 37 -1.36 4.40 4.42
C VAL A 37 -0.81 3.95 5.77
N VAL A 38 0.51 3.92 5.95
CA VAL A 38 1.12 3.58 7.25
C VAL A 38 0.69 4.57 8.32
N SER A 39 0.68 5.88 8.03
CA SER A 39 0.21 6.89 8.99
C SER A 39 -1.24 6.64 9.40
N THR A 40 -2.12 6.36 8.46
CA THR A 40 -3.53 6.05 8.72
C THR A 40 -3.69 4.77 9.55
N LEU A 41 -2.94 3.70 9.23
CA LEU A 41 -2.99 2.44 9.95
C LEU A 41 -2.46 2.56 11.40
N VAL A 42 -1.46 3.40 11.64
CA VAL A 42 -0.90 3.64 12.99
C VAL A 42 -1.78 4.57 13.81
N GLN A 43 -2.44 5.54 13.18
CA GLN A 43 -3.39 6.43 13.85
C GLN A 43 -4.69 5.73 14.23
N ASP A 44 -5.03 4.61 13.58
CA ASP A 44 -6.18 3.79 13.94
C ASP A 44 -6.01 3.15 15.33
N GLN A 45 -6.58 3.81 16.35
CA GLN A 45 -6.59 3.36 17.74
C GLN A 45 -7.63 2.26 18.03
N LEU A 46 -8.53 1.96 17.09
CA LEU A 46 -9.62 1.00 17.29
C LEU A 46 -9.18 -0.43 16.96
N THR A 47 -8.19 -0.57 16.07
CA THR A 47 -7.67 -1.86 15.62
C THR A 47 -6.52 -2.34 16.52
N LYS A 48 -6.50 -3.62 16.90
CA LYS A 48 -5.40 -4.21 17.67
C LYS A 48 -4.05 -4.01 16.95
N ASN A 49 -3.00 -3.68 17.70
CA ASN A 49 -1.64 -3.49 17.17
C ASN A 49 -1.15 -4.68 16.32
N SER A 50 -1.50 -5.92 16.67
CA SER A 50 -1.14 -7.11 15.88
C SER A 50 -1.77 -7.12 14.48
N VAL A 51 -3.00 -6.62 14.35
CA VAL A 51 -3.70 -6.50 13.07
C VAL A 51 -3.12 -5.35 12.26
N VAL A 52 -2.82 -4.21 12.89
CA VAL A 52 -2.13 -3.07 12.25
C VAL A 52 -0.79 -3.53 11.66
N LEU A 53 0.03 -4.23 12.45
CA LEU A 53 1.31 -4.76 11.99
C LEU A 53 1.16 -5.72 10.81
N LYS A 54 0.16 -6.62 10.85
CA LYS A 54 -0.11 -7.53 9.73
C LYS A 54 -0.50 -6.77 8.44
N ARG A 55 -1.30 -5.72 8.57
CA ARG A 55 -1.67 -4.85 7.42
C ARG A 55 -0.46 -4.11 6.86
N ILE A 56 0.44 -3.62 7.71
CA ILE A 56 1.69 -2.98 7.28
C ILE A 56 2.60 -4.01 6.57
N GLN A 57 2.68 -5.25 7.05
CA GLN A 57 3.40 -6.32 6.35
C GLN A 57 2.84 -6.59 4.96
N HIS A 58 1.52 -6.66 4.81
CA HIS A 58 0.89 -6.81 3.50
C HIS A 58 1.18 -5.61 2.58
N LEU A 59 1.23 -4.40 3.14
CA LEU A 59 1.56 -3.18 2.39
C LEU A 59 3.02 -3.20 1.90
N ASP A 60 3.96 -3.64 2.74
CA ASP A 60 5.38 -3.78 2.36
C ASP A 60 5.58 -4.84 1.27
N GLU A 61 4.89 -5.97 1.37
CA GLU A 61 4.91 -7.01 0.32
C GLU A 61 4.37 -6.46 -1.01
N ALA A 62 3.25 -5.74 -0.97
CA ALA A 62 2.65 -5.12 -2.15
C ALA A 62 3.57 -4.07 -2.78
N TYR A 63 4.18 -3.20 -1.96
CA TYR A 63 5.13 -2.20 -2.43
C TYR A 63 6.31 -2.86 -3.16
N ASN A 64 6.90 -3.90 -2.57
CA ASN A 64 8.02 -4.62 -3.16
C ASN A 64 7.63 -5.32 -4.47
N LYS A 65 6.44 -5.91 -4.55
CA LYS A 65 5.90 -6.53 -5.78
C LYS A 65 5.70 -5.51 -6.89
N VAL A 66 5.03 -4.39 -6.60
CA VAL A 66 4.82 -3.31 -7.57
C VAL A 66 6.16 -2.74 -8.03
N LYS A 67 7.12 -2.54 -7.13
CA LYS A 67 8.46 -2.03 -7.48
C LYS A 67 9.23 -2.98 -8.40
N ARG A 68 9.10 -4.29 -8.21
CA ARG A 68 9.69 -5.33 -9.07
C ARG A 68 8.94 -5.54 -10.38
N GLY A 69 7.74 -4.99 -10.52
CA GLY A 69 6.86 -5.23 -11.67
C GLY A 69 6.11 -6.57 -11.62
N GLU A 70 6.04 -7.19 -10.45
CA GLU A 70 5.34 -8.45 -10.20
C GLU A 70 3.86 -8.17 -9.85
N THR A 71 3.09 -7.69 -10.83
CA THR A 71 1.65 -7.37 -10.68
C THR A 71 0.71 -8.53 -11.04
N LYS A 72 1.24 -9.75 -11.20
CA LYS A 72 0.49 -10.96 -11.58
C LYS A 72 0.11 -11.84 -10.41
#